data_AF-A0A3A4U7C5-F1
#
_entry.id   AF-A0A3A4U7C5-F1
#
_cell.length_a   1.000
_cell.length_b   1.000
_cell.length_c   1.000
_cell.angle_alpha   90.00
_cell.angle_beta   90.00
_cell.angle_gamma   90.00
#
_symmetry.space_group_name_H-M   'P 1'
#
loop_
_entity.id
_entity.type
_entity.pdbx_description
1 polymer ?
#
loop_
_entity_poly.entity_id
_entity_poly.type
_entity_poly.pdbx_seq_one_letter_code
_entity_poly.pdbx_strand_id
1 'polypeptide(L)'
;MTRQAGRRGPEVELRPAHLRAFLALAEARHLSRDLAGREGPDYLWPGFRLEEVPVAFYLGSRETFLFQHPDPPTEFRFIDVPVPGLRDVPLYYHRGRLPYLPAVGPVVIRGFSVATLPLSVFRPGVPAEALVAGIVHEAFHAYHLGRDLWKPDLALLSRYPELSAVNNALGTLEGLVLHDWVGATLLGVRCPRPVEPGTAGGREAAARAAFEFSLIRRERRGPLEDDLIEYERRLEASEGLARYVQFRALLGASPPAAAPAGSRDREGVPAGGYSPGPAFETLSGRETYARVPGLIAEQVDKLSGLNVHAAGAAWWRFFHTGMALALLADYLDPEWKTKAEQGQPLDSIIEAGVQYDGGPGDERALELLKERYGFDERLESEREFGRRERRRKEELLVTLLRGTGTRLTFDVSSLIAEETWWEAGRFSVVWDPSSVETVTSNVRIHRHGLRFSGYGTELRFDDGLPVVEDLKNRLFHVSVPWKGNLTSRGDGHQFSLRQPSEFEDGLELLLPGVSARARSGYVQDTGDTLYIKITR
;
A
#
# COMPACT_ATOMS: atom_id res chain seq x y z
N MET A 1 41.56 -16.64 28.75
CA MET A 1 40.21 -17.18 28.46
C MET A 1 40.11 -17.42 26.97
N THR A 2 40.13 -18.69 26.60
CA THR A 2 40.29 -19.21 25.24
C THR A 2 38.95 -19.12 24.50
N ARG A 3 38.91 -18.40 23.37
CA ARG A 3 37.74 -18.37 22.47
C ARG A 3 37.49 -19.79 21.96
N GLN A 4 36.40 -20.42 22.42
CA GLN A 4 35.89 -21.65 21.82
C GLN A 4 35.52 -21.38 20.37
N ALA A 5 36.18 -22.09 19.45
CA ALA A 5 35.79 -22.17 18.06
C ALA A 5 34.42 -22.87 17.98
N GLY A 6 33.36 -22.07 17.89
CA GLY A 6 32.01 -22.55 17.66
C GLY A 6 31.93 -23.29 16.32
N ARG A 7 31.32 -24.49 16.36
CA ARG A 7 30.89 -25.25 15.19
C ARG A 7 30.25 -24.29 14.17
N ARG A 8 30.82 -24.20 12.96
CA ARG A 8 30.18 -23.51 11.83
C ARG A 8 28.81 -24.17 11.60
N GLY A 9 27.75 -23.47 11.99
CA GLY A 9 26.39 -23.85 11.62
C GLY A 9 26.25 -23.90 10.09
N PRO A 10 25.16 -24.48 9.56
CA PRO A 10 24.94 -24.54 8.12
C PRO A 10 25.02 -23.12 7.54
N GLU A 11 25.92 -22.97 6.56
CA GLU A 11 26.20 -21.74 5.83
C GLU A 11 24.90 -21.23 5.22
N VAL A 12 24.59 -19.94 5.42
CA VAL A 12 23.39 -19.34 4.82
C VAL A 12 23.65 -19.20 3.34
N GLU A 13 22.93 -19.95 2.51
CA GLU A 13 23.05 -19.85 1.06
C GLU A 13 22.43 -18.53 0.58
N LEU A 14 23.28 -17.62 0.10
CA LEU A 14 22.84 -16.34 -0.44
C LEU A 14 22.46 -16.46 -1.91
N ARG A 15 21.18 -16.20 -2.19
CA ARG A 15 20.64 -16.20 -3.55
C ARG A 15 20.77 -14.81 -4.19
N PRO A 16 20.68 -14.69 -5.52
CA PRO A 16 20.77 -13.40 -6.21
C PRO A 16 19.80 -12.33 -5.68
N ALA A 17 18.57 -12.72 -5.31
CA ALA A 17 17.60 -11.79 -4.71
C ALA A 17 18.06 -11.25 -3.34
N HIS A 18 18.77 -12.04 -2.53
CA HIS A 18 19.33 -11.60 -1.24
C HIS A 18 20.39 -10.53 -1.50
N LEU A 19 21.35 -10.83 -2.38
CA LEU A 19 22.42 -9.90 -2.73
C LEU A 19 21.88 -8.59 -3.29
N ARG A 20 20.88 -8.65 -4.18
CA ARG A 20 20.21 -7.44 -4.71
C ARG A 20 19.56 -6.61 -3.61
N ALA A 21 18.85 -7.24 -2.67
CA ALA A 21 18.24 -6.54 -1.54
C ALA A 21 19.29 -5.87 -0.64
N PHE A 22 20.38 -6.57 -0.35
CA PHE A 22 21.42 -6.05 0.56
C PHE A 22 22.20 -4.92 -0.09
N LEU A 23 22.54 -5.03 -1.37
CA LEU A 23 23.18 -3.94 -2.11
C LEU A 23 22.26 -2.71 -2.23
N ALA A 24 20.96 -2.92 -2.43
CA ALA A 24 19.99 -1.82 -2.44
C ALA A 24 19.88 -1.13 -1.07
N LEU A 25 19.92 -1.88 0.04
CA LEU A 25 19.94 -1.30 1.39
C LEU A 25 21.23 -0.51 1.65
N ALA A 26 22.38 -1.06 1.26
CA ALA A 26 23.67 -0.40 1.37
C ALA A 26 23.65 0.95 0.66
N GLU A 27 23.12 0.97 -0.56
CA GLU A 27 23.02 2.19 -1.35
C GLU A 27 21.97 3.16 -0.81
N ALA A 28 20.83 2.69 -0.30
CA ALA A 28 19.85 3.55 0.34
C ALA A 28 20.45 4.30 1.55
N ARG A 29 21.28 3.64 2.36
CA ARG A 29 22.03 4.25 3.48
C ARG A 29 23.09 5.24 2.99
N HIS A 30 23.69 4.99 1.83
CA HIS A 30 24.63 5.94 1.23
C HIS A 30 23.90 7.20 0.75
N LEU A 31 22.82 7.03 -0.01
CA LEU A 31 21.97 8.11 -0.51
C LEU A 31 21.40 8.96 0.62
N SER A 32 20.84 8.35 1.67
CA SER A 32 20.29 9.05 2.84
C SER A 32 21.32 9.96 3.50
N ARG A 33 22.54 9.46 3.78
CA ARG A 33 23.63 10.26 4.37
C ARG A 33 24.10 11.38 3.46
N ASP A 34 24.27 11.10 2.17
CA ASP A 34 24.70 12.10 1.20
C ASP A 34 23.70 13.25 1.12
N LEU A 35 22.41 12.94 0.99
CA LEU A 35 21.35 13.95 0.97
C LEU A 35 21.31 14.78 2.25
N ALA A 36 21.44 14.14 3.41
CA ALA A 36 21.51 14.85 4.69
C ALA A 36 22.73 15.79 4.78
N GLY A 37 23.86 15.39 4.20
CA GLY A 37 25.09 16.19 4.17
C GLY A 37 25.04 17.36 3.18
N ARG A 38 24.44 17.17 2.00
CA ARG A 38 24.38 18.18 0.94
C ARG A 38 23.22 19.15 1.11
N GLU A 39 22.03 18.63 1.40
CA GLU A 39 20.77 19.38 1.39
C GLU A 39 20.27 19.71 2.81
N GLY A 40 20.93 19.15 3.84
CA GLY A 40 20.58 19.32 5.24
C GLY A 40 19.83 18.12 5.84
N PRO A 41 19.87 17.95 7.18
CA PRO A 41 19.38 16.76 7.86
C PRO A 41 17.86 16.53 7.71
N ASP A 42 17.10 17.57 7.37
CA ASP A 42 15.63 17.52 7.27
C ASP A 42 15.15 17.46 5.80
N TYR A 43 16.07 17.28 4.85
CA TYR A 43 15.75 17.27 3.41
C TYR A 43 14.68 16.24 3.07
N LEU A 44 14.87 14.98 3.50
CA LEU A 44 13.88 13.93 3.35
C LEU A 44 12.70 14.18 4.29
N TRP A 45 12.96 14.18 5.59
CA TRP A 45 11.97 14.48 6.62
C TRP A 45 12.64 14.81 7.96
N PRO A 46 12.10 15.76 8.76
CA PRO A 46 12.64 16.09 10.08
C PRO A 46 12.84 14.86 10.97
N GLY A 47 14.08 14.63 11.41
CA GLY A 47 14.42 13.51 12.30
C GLY A 47 14.40 12.11 11.66
N PHE A 48 14.11 11.98 10.36
CA PHE A 48 14.18 10.70 9.67
C PHE A 48 15.61 10.38 9.23
N ARG A 49 16.15 9.26 9.72
CA ARG A 49 17.48 8.74 9.36
C ARG A 49 17.38 7.27 9.03
N LEU A 50 17.64 6.90 7.78
CA LEU A 50 17.50 5.51 7.32
C LEU A 50 18.40 4.56 8.12
N GLU A 51 19.57 5.04 8.56
CA GLU A 51 20.59 4.26 9.25
C GLU A 51 20.14 3.80 10.64
N GLU A 52 19.11 4.43 11.18
CA GLU A 52 18.52 4.18 12.50
C GLU A 52 17.26 3.31 12.43
N VAL A 53 16.75 3.02 11.22
CA VAL A 53 15.53 2.22 11.02
C VAL A 53 15.89 0.76 10.77
N PRO A 54 15.49 -0.19 11.64
CA PRO A 54 15.65 -1.61 11.36
C PRO A 54 14.92 -2.05 10.08
N VAL A 55 15.54 -2.94 9.30
CA VAL A 55 14.99 -3.42 8.02
C VAL A 55 15.00 -4.95 7.99
N ALA A 56 13.87 -5.55 7.63
CA ALA A 56 13.69 -6.98 7.47
C ALA A 56 13.37 -7.37 6.01
N PHE A 57 14.19 -8.22 5.41
CA PHE A 57 13.89 -8.87 4.13
C PHE A 57 13.41 -10.30 4.35
N TYR A 58 12.29 -10.69 3.78
CA TYR A 58 11.72 -12.03 4.00
C TYR A 58 11.33 -12.74 2.70
N LEU A 59 11.42 -14.08 2.69
CA LEU A 59 10.84 -14.91 1.63
C LEU A 59 9.68 -15.72 2.21
N GLY A 60 8.47 -15.15 2.12
CA GLY A 60 7.26 -15.77 2.68
C GLY A 60 7.49 -16.22 4.12
N SER A 61 7.11 -17.45 4.43
CA SER A 61 7.30 -18.08 5.75
C SER A 61 8.59 -18.90 5.88
N ARG A 62 9.56 -18.75 4.96
CA ARG A 62 10.74 -19.62 4.88
C ARG A 62 11.97 -19.05 5.57
N GLU A 63 12.25 -17.76 5.38
CA GLU A 63 13.43 -17.13 5.98
C GLU A 63 13.31 -15.61 6.03
N THR A 64 14.08 -15.02 6.95
CA THR A 64 14.13 -13.58 7.22
C THR A 64 15.56 -13.14 7.52
N PHE A 65 15.96 -12.03 6.91
CA PHE A 65 17.19 -11.30 7.19
C PHE A 65 16.84 -9.97 7.84
N LEU A 66 17.40 -9.69 9.01
CA LEU A 66 17.13 -8.52 9.81
C LEU A 66 18.40 -7.69 9.98
N PHE A 67 18.35 -6.43 9.54
CA PHE A 67 19.45 -5.47 9.56
C PHE A 67 19.19 -4.37 10.58
N GLN A 68 20.26 -3.83 11.18
CA GLN A 68 20.24 -2.63 12.03
C GLN A 68 19.36 -2.76 13.29
N HIS A 69 18.92 -3.96 13.66
CA HIS A 69 18.07 -4.13 14.83
C HIS A 69 18.92 -4.08 16.12
N PRO A 70 18.60 -3.17 17.07
CA PRO A 70 19.44 -2.96 18.25
C PRO A 70 19.36 -4.11 19.27
N ASP A 71 18.20 -4.76 19.38
CA ASP A 71 17.99 -5.91 20.28
C ASP A 71 17.22 -7.04 19.57
N PRO A 72 17.84 -7.78 18.62
CA PRO A 72 17.15 -8.76 17.81
C PRO A 72 16.51 -9.87 18.68
N PRO A 73 15.40 -10.48 18.24
CA PRO A 73 14.84 -11.64 18.93
C PRO A 73 15.81 -12.83 18.96
N THR A 74 15.70 -13.66 20.01
CA THR A 74 16.62 -14.79 20.27
C THR A 74 16.62 -15.86 19.19
N GLU A 75 15.55 -15.95 18.40
CA GLU A 75 15.41 -16.86 17.27
C GLU A 75 16.22 -16.43 16.05
N PHE A 76 16.74 -15.20 16.03
CA PHE A 76 17.69 -14.77 15.03
C PHE A 76 19.12 -15.05 15.48
N ARG A 77 19.93 -15.57 14.56
CA ARG A 77 21.37 -15.71 14.75
C ARG A 77 22.12 -14.62 14.00
N PHE A 78 23.16 -14.08 14.59
CA PHE A 78 24.10 -13.20 13.89
C PHE A 78 24.77 -13.95 12.74
N ILE A 79 24.87 -13.31 11.58
CA ILE A 79 25.64 -13.81 10.44
C ILE A 79 26.53 -12.68 9.91
N ASP A 80 27.74 -13.05 9.49
CA ASP A 80 28.66 -12.14 8.82
C ASP A 80 28.55 -12.36 7.31
N VAL A 81 28.24 -11.29 6.57
CA VAL A 81 28.16 -11.32 5.11
C VAL A 81 28.91 -10.10 4.57
N PRO A 82 29.92 -10.29 3.71
CA PRO A 82 30.75 -9.20 3.21
C PRO A 82 30.06 -8.43 2.07
N VAL A 83 28.95 -7.76 2.36
CA VAL A 83 28.28 -6.87 1.38
C VAL A 83 28.96 -5.49 1.41
N PRO A 84 29.38 -4.94 0.26
CA PRO A 84 29.86 -3.56 0.19
C PRO A 84 28.86 -2.57 0.81
N GLY A 85 29.33 -1.67 1.66
CA GLY A 85 28.48 -0.67 2.32
C GLY A 85 27.64 -1.16 3.51
N LEU A 86 27.74 -2.43 3.91
CA LEU A 86 27.06 -2.98 5.10
C LEU A 86 27.99 -3.74 6.06
N ARG A 87 29.32 -3.65 5.90
CA ARG A 87 30.28 -4.40 6.73
C ARG A 87 30.22 -4.03 8.22
N ASP A 88 29.79 -2.81 8.51
CA ASP A 88 29.60 -2.24 9.84
C ASP A 88 28.18 -2.43 10.38
N VAL A 89 27.28 -3.04 9.61
CA VAL A 89 25.87 -3.20 9.95
C VAL A 89 25.61 -4.62 10.46
N PRO A 90 25.11 -4.78 11.71
CA PRO A 90 24.72 -6.09 12.21
C PRO A 90 23.62 -6.72 11.34
N LEU A 91 23.88 -7.96 10.90
CA LEU A 91 22.96 -8.78 10.14
C LEU A 91 22.58 -10.02 10.93
N TYR A 92 21.28 -10.24 11.05
CA TYR A 92 20.69 -11.36 11.75
C TYR A 92 19.82 -12.19 10.80
N TYR A 93 19.84 -13.52 10.98
CA TYR A 93 19.12 -14.45 10.12
C TYR A 93 18.24 -15.38 10.94
N HIS A 94 17.02 -15.60 10.44
CA HIS A 94 16.10 -16.61 10.93
C HIS A 94 15.60 -17.48 9.78
N ARG A 95 15.53 -18.80 10.02
CA ARG A 95 14.93 -19.77 9.11
C ARG A 95 13.67 -20.33 9.74
N GLY A 96 12.54 -20.16 9.05
CA GLY A 96 11.24 -20.57 9.52
C GLY A 96 10.21 -19.45 9.45
N ARG A 97 9.00 -19.78 9.90
CA ARG A 97 7.87 -18.86 9.91
C ARG A 97 7.94 -17.97 11.14
N LEU A 98 7.88 -16.67 10.93
CA LEU A 98 7.68 -15.69 12.00
C LEU A 98 6.21 -15.23 12.00
N PRO A 99 5.42 -15.53 13.06
CA PRO A 99 3.99 -15.22 13.09
C PRO A 99 3.67 -13.72 13.01
N TYR A 100 4.64 -12.88 13.40
CA TYR A 100 4.49 -11.42 13.47
C TYR A 100 4.98 -10.69 12.21
N LEU A 101 5.53 -11.38 11.20
CA LEU A 101 5.81 -10.76 9.91
C LEU A 101 4.55 -10.86 9.02
N PRO A 102 3.89 -9.73 8.72
CA PRO A 102 2.72 -9.69 7.86
C PRO A 102 3.11 -9.93 6.41
N ALA A 103 2.09 -10.06 5.56
CA ALA A 103 2.29 -10.14 4.13
C ALA A 103 2.81 -8.80 3.53
N VAL A 104 2.51 -7.64 4.16
CA VAL A 104 2.87 -6.29 3.71
C VAL A 104 2.94 -5.31 4.90
N GLY A 105 3.92 -4.40 4.94
CA GLY A 105 3.98 -3.23 5.84
C GLY A 105 4.96 -3.33 7.02
N PRO A 106 5.24 -2.22 7.73
CA PRO A 106 6.14 -2.21 8.89
C PRO A 106 5.56 -2.99 10.08
N VAL A 107 6.43 -3.51 10.94
CA VAL A 107 6.06 -4.27 12.14
C VAL A 107 6.78 -3.75 13.37
N VAL A 108 6.26 -4.07 14.56
CA VAL A 108 6.99 -3.87 15.81
C VAL A 108 7.64 -5.19 16.23
N ILE A 109 8.98 -5.21 16.30
CA ILE A 109 9.76 -6.34 16.81
C ILE A 109 10.47 -5.88 18.08
N ARG A 110 10.13 -6.51 19.22
CA ARG A 110 10.69 -6.18 20.55
C ARG A 110 10.69 -4.66 20.86
N GLY A 111 9.63 -3.97 20.47
CA GLY A 111 9.45 -2.53 20.72
C GLY A 111 10.05 -1.60 19.66
N PHE A 112 10.72 -2.13 18.63
CA PHE A 112 11.28 -1.34 17.53
C PHE A 112 10.41 -1.48 16.29
N SER A 113 10.07 -0.36 15.65
CA SER A 113 9.44 -0.36 14.33
C SER A 113 10.45 -0.81 13.27
N VAL A 114 10.10 -1.82 12.49
CA VAL A 114 10.96 -2.47 11.50
C VAL A 114 10.28 -2.38 10.14
N ALA A 115 11.00 -1.85 9.16
CA ALA A 115 10.55 -1.85 7.77
C ALA A 115 10.60 -3.29 7.23
N THR A 116 9.54 -3.78 6.59
CA THR A 116 9.54 -5.14 6.04
C THR A 116 9.36 -5.10 4.53
N LEU A 117 10.23 -5.83 3.82
CA LEU A 117 10.15 -5.93 2.37
C LEU A 117 10.24 -7.40 1.94
N PRO A 118 9.28 -7.91 1.14
CA PRO A 118 9.38 -9.25 0.60
C PRO A 118 10.48 -9.30 -0.47
N LEU A 119 11.28 -10.37 -0.46
CA LEU A 119 12.37 -10.59 -1.41
C LEU A 119 11.89 -10.66 -2.87
N SER A 120 10.60 -10.89 -3.12
CA SER A 120 9.99 -10.84 -4.45
C SER A 120 10.07 -9.46 -5.11
N VAL A 121 10.18 -8.38 -4.33
CA VAL A 121 10.40 -7.01 -4.83
C VAL A 121 11.74 -6.89 -5.56
N PHE A 122 12.75 -7.62 -5.11
CA PHE A 122 14.14 -7.54 -5.61
C PHE A 122 14.41 -8.44 -6.81
N ARG A 123 13.35 -8.84 -7.54
CA ARG A 123 13.44 -9.65 -8.75
C ARG A 123 14.23 -8.95 -9.87
N PRO A 124 14.85 -9.71 -10.79
CA PRO A 124 15.49 -9.13 -11.98
C PRO A 124 14.52 -8.26 -12.78
N GLY A 125 15.05 -7.19 -13.41
CA GLY A 125 14.27 -6.28 -14.25
C GLY A 125 13.78 -5.01 -13.56
N VAL A 126 13.70 -4.98 -12.22
CA VAL A 126 13.42 -3.74 -11.48
C VAL A 126 14.68 -2.85 -11.47
N PRO A 127 14.58 -1.57 -11.87
CA PRO A 127 15.71 -0.62 -11.81
C PRO A 127 16.30 -0.52 -10.40
N ALA A 128 17.63 -0.41 -10.31
CA ALA A 128 18.33 -0.31 -9.03
C ALA A 128 17.90 0.95 -8.25
N GLU A 129 17.76 2.07 -8.96
CA GLU A 129 17.30 3.36 -8.42
C GLU A 129 15.90 3.24 -7.79
N ALA A 130 15.01 2.46 -8.43
CA ALA A 130 13.67 2.21 -7.90
C ALA A 130 13.69 1.32 -6.65
N LEU A 131 14.58 0.32 -6.58
CA LEU A 131 14.76 -0.53 -5.40
C LEU A 131 15.30 0.28 -4.22
N VAL A 132 16.29 1.14 -4.46
CA VAL A 132 16.87 2.03 -3.44
C VAL A 132 15.81 2.98 -2.89
N ALA A 133 15.07 3.66 -3.77
CA ALA A 133 14.00 4.57 -3.37
C ALA A 133 12.85 3.84 -2.65
N GLY A 134 12.55 2.59 -3.06
CA GLY A 134 11.57 1.75 -2.37
C GLY A 134 11.97 1.37 -0.94
N ILE A 135 13.27 1.17 -0.67
CA ILE A 135 13.74 0.95 0.71
C ILE A 135 13.55 2.20 1.56
N VAL A 136 13.81 3.39 1.00
CA VAL A 136 13.57 4.67 1.68
C VAL A 136 12.08 4.83 2.03
N HIS A 137 11.19 4.48 1.09
CA HIS A 137 9.73 4.49 1.28
C HIS A 137 9.29 3.61 2.46
N GLU A 138 9.71 2.34 2.48
CA GLU A 138 9.31 1.38 3.51
C GLU A 138 9.93 1.70 4.88
N ALA A 139 11.17 2.22 4.90
CA ALA A 139 11.78 2.72 6.11
C ALA A 139 11.04 3.93 6.69
N PHE A 140 10.49 4.78 5.83
CA PHE A 140 9.70 5.92 6.27
C PHE A 140 8.38 5.49 6.93
N HIS A 141 7.73 4.43 6.42
CA HIS A 141 6.58 3.82 7.11
C HIS A 141 6.94 3.31 8.49
N ALA A 142 8.11 2.66 8.66
CA ALA A 142 8.56 2.20 9.98
C ALA A 142 8.87 3.37 10.93
N TYR A 143 9.49 4.44 10.43
CA TYR A 143 9.71 5.68 11.19
C TYR A 143 8.38 6.30 11.67
N HIS A 144 7.36 6.34 10.81
CA HIS A 144 6.03 6.86 11.14
C HIS A 144 5.25 5.94 12.08
N LEU A 145 5.34 4.61 11.92
CA LEU A 145 4.65 3.65 12.79
C LEU A 145 5.04 3.83 14.26
N GLY A 146 6.31 4.17 14.53
CA GLY A 146 6.79 4.46 15.88
C GLY A 146 6.17 5.67 16.55
N ARG A 147 5.41 6.50 15.80
CA ARG A 147 4.75 7.73 16.26
C ARG A 147 3.23 7.62 16.31
N ASP A 148 2.66 6.48 15.90
CA ASP A 148 1.21 6.19 15.83
C ASP A 148 0.37 7.24 15.07
N LEU A 149 1.00 7.91 14.10
CA LEU A 149 0.32 8.89 13.27
C LEU A 149 -0.31 8.18 12.06
N TRP A 150 -1.55 8.55 11.71
CA TRP A 150 -2.13 8.34 10.38
C TRP A 150 -2.43 6.91 9.92
N LYS A 151 -3.01 6.05 10.77
CA LYS A 151 -3.53 4.75 10.29
C LYS A 151 -4.91 4.92 9.65
N PRO A 152 -5.06 4.66 8.33
CA PRO A 152 -6.37 4.66 7.68
C PRO A 152 -7.20 3.47 8.17
N ASP A 153 -8.51 3.66 8.31
CA ASP A 153 -9.42 2.54 8.53
C ASP A 153 -9.69 1.82 7.21
N LEU A 154 -8.95 0.74 6.97
CA LEU A 154 -9.09 -0.06 5.75
C LEU A 154 -10.46 -0.72 5.61
N ALA A 155 -11.28 -0.80 6.66
CA ALA A 155 -12.65 -1.30 6.55
C ALA A 155 -13.50 -0.40 5.63
N LEU A 156 -13.18 0.89 5.57
CA LEU A 156 -13.87 1.87 4.74
C LEU A 156 -13.64 1.69 3.23
N LEU A 157 -12.57 0.98 2.83
CA LEU A 157 -12.32 0.64 1.42
C LEU A 157 -13.56 0.00 0.77
N SER A 158 -14.28 -0.81 1.54
CA SER A 158 -15.45 -1.53 1.07
C SER A 158 -16.70 -0.68 0.83
N ARG A 159 -16.79 0.48 1.48
CA ARG A 159 -17.87 1.46 1.33
C ARG A 159 -17.51 2.56 0.34
N TYR A 160 -16.25 2.62 -0.08
CA TYR A 160 -15.74 3.65 -0.93
C TYR A 160 -16.42 3.63 -2.31
N PRO A 161 -16.89 4.78 -2.86
CA PRO A 161 -17.68 4.82 -4.09
C PRO A 161 -16.81 4.71 -5.35
N GLU A 162 -16.08 3.60 -5.51
CA GLU A 162 -15.11 3.36 -6.59
C GLU A 162 -15.72 3.45 -8.00
N LEU A 163 -17.02 3.14 -8.15
CA LEU A 163 -17.75 3.20 -9.42
C LEU A 163 -18.63 4.46 -9.57
N SER A 164 -18.48 5.45 -8.68
CA SER A 164 -19.19 6.72 -8.81
C SER A 164 -18.56 7.55 -9.93
N ALA A 165 -19.32 7.75 -11.01
CA ALA A 165 -18.83 8.45 -12.19
C ALA A 165 -18.45 9.91 -11.90
N VAL A 166 -19.22 10.59 -11.04
CA VAL A 166 -18.92 11.97 -10.62
C VAL A 166 -17.66 12.01 -9.77
N ASN A 167 -17.53 11.10 -8.78
CA ASN A 167 -16.32 11.03 -7.95
C ASN A 167 -15.07 10.72 -8.78
N ASN A 168 -15.19 9.85 -9.78
CA ASN A 168 -14.06 9.51 -10.64
C ASN A 168 -13.69 10.63 -11.62
N ALA A 169 -14.68 11.26 -12.26
CA ALA A 169 -14.43 12.37 -13.17
C ALA A 169 -13.78 13.55 -12.43
N LEU A 170 -14.32 13.96 -11.29
CA LEU A 170 -13.72 15.04 -10.48
C LEU A 170 -12.37 14.62 -9.88
N GLY A 171 -12.22 13.37 -9.44
CA GLY A 171 -10.92 12.85 -8.96
C GLY A 171 -9.85 12.82 -10.05
N THR A 172 -10.24 12.61 -11.31
CA THR A 172 -9.33 12.74 -12.46
C THR A 172 -8.89 14.19 -12.63
N LEU A 173 -9.82 15.14 -12.49
CA LEU A 173 -9.52 16.57 -12.55
C LEU A 173 -8.54 17.00 -11.44
N GLU A 174 -8.72 16.52 -10.20
CA GLU A 174 -7.74 16.71 -9.11
C GLU A 174 -6.34 16.24 -9.54
N GLY A 175 -6.24 15.05 -10.11
CA GLY A 175 -4.98 14.48 -10.59
C GLY A 175 -4.35 15.31 -11.71
N LEU A 176 -5.13 15.84 -12.65
CA LEU A 176 -4.64 16.65 -13.76
C LEU A 176 -4.12 18.02 -13.32
N VAL A 177 -4.76 18.67 -12.34
CA VAL A 177 -4.25 19.92 -11.75
C VAL A 177 -2.88 19.68 -11.11
N LEU A 178 -2.77 18.61 -10.31
CA LEU A 178 -1.51 18.25 -9.66
C LEU A 178 -0.43 17.85 -10.67
N HIS A 179 -0.80 17.08 -11.70
CA HIS A 179 0.08 16.70 -12.80
C HIS A 179 0.66 17.93 -13.51
N ASP A 180 -0.20 18.86 -13.92
CA ASP A 180 0.21 20.09 -14.60
C ASP A 180 1.18 20.90 -13.75
N TRP A 181 0.86 21.07 -12.46
CA TRP A 181 1.71 21.83 -11.54
C TRP A 181 3.07 21.15 -11.31
N VAL A 182 3.08 19.85 -10.98
CA VAL A 182 4.34 19.10 -10.74
C VAL A 182 5.19 19.09 -12.01
N GLY A 183 4.59 18.79 -13.16
CA GLY A 183 5.29 18.74 -14.44
C GLY A 183 5.88 20.09 -14.86
N ALA A 184 5.14 21.18 -14.66
CA ALA A 184 5.59 22.52 -15.01
C ALA A 184 6.64 23.08 -14.03
N THR A 185 6.50 22.79 -12.74
CA THR A 185 7.30 23.41 -11.67
C THR A 185 8.58 22.62 -11.35
N LEU A 186 8.50 21.29 -11.35
CA LEU A 186 9.59 20.41 -10.91
C LEU A 186 10.32 19.72 -12.05
N LEU A 187 9.65 19.36 -13.16
CA LEU A 187 10.24 18.51 -14.20
C LEU A 187 10.67 19.23 -15.48
N GLY A 188 10.36 20.53 -15.60
CA GLY A 188 11.06 21.36 -16.56
C GLY A 188 10.90 20.96 -18.04
N VAL A 189 9.77 20.40 -18.47
CA VAL A 189 9.48 20.24 -19.92
C VAL A 189 9.43 21.62 -20.62
N ARG A 190 9.26 22.72 -19.85
CA ARG A 190 9.33 24.12 -20.33
C ARG A 190 10.26 25.04 -19.53
N CYS A 191 10.92 24.56 -18.48
CA CYS A 191 11.80 25.37 -17.62
C CYS A 191 13.09 24.60 -17.33
N PRO A 192 14.25 25.04 -17.86
CA PRO A 192 15.53 24.33 -17.70
C PRO A 192 16.06 24.24 -16.26
N ARG A 193 15.34 24.81 -15.29
CA ARG A 193 15.66 24.75 -13.87
C ARG A 193 14.37 24.62 -13.07
N PRO A 194 14.26 23.66 -12.13
CA PRO A 194 13.16 23.63 -11.18
C PRO A 194 13.03 24.99 -10.50
N VAL A 195 11.81 25.50 -10.38
CA VAL A 195 11.58 26.75 -9.66
C VAL A 195 11.80 26.46 -8.19
N GLU A 196 12.83 27.04 -7.58
CA GLU A 196 13.15 26.75 -6.17
C GLU A 196 11.97 27.13 -5.25
N PRO A 197 11.67 26.29 -4.24
CA PRO A 197 10.73 26.64 -3.18
C PRO A 197 11.09 28.00 -2.58
N GLY A 198 10.09 28.85 -2.38
CA GLY A 198 10.30 30.19 -1.82
C GLY A 198 10.65 31.30 -2.84
N THR A 199 10.69 31.02 -4.14
CA THR A 199 10.63 32.08 -5.16
C THR A 199 9.20 32.64 -5.31
N ALA A 200 9.06 33.90 -5.70
CA ALA A 200 7.73 34.52 -5.86
C ALA A 200 6.87 33.78 -6.90
N GLY A 201 7.44 33.45 -8.07
CA GLY A 201 6.73 32.73 -9.13
C GLY A 201 6.38 31.28 -8.76
N GLY A 202 7.25 30.59 -8.01
CA GLY A 202 6.95 29.23 -7.51
C GLY A 202 5.81 29.22 -6.49
N ARG A 203 5.79 30.19 -5.57
CA ARG A 203 4.70 30.36 -4.61
C ARG A 203 3.38 30.68 -5.28
N GLU A 204 3.38 31.57 -6.28
CA GLU A 204 2.17 31.93 -7.02
C GLU A 204 1.59 30.72 -7.79
N ALA A 205 2.45 29.96 -8.48
CA ALA A 205 2.04 28.75 -9.17
C ALA A 205 1.48 27.68 -8.21
N ALA A 206 2.13 27.49 -7.06
CA ALA A 206 1.66 26.58 -6.02
C ALA A 206 0.32 27.03 -5.40
N ALA A 207 0.16 28.32 -5.11
CA ALA A 207 -1.08 28.87 -4.56
C ALA A 207 -2.25 28.71 -5.54
N ARG A 208 -1.99 28.94 -6.82
CA ARG A 208 -2.99 28.69 -7.88
C ARG A 208 -3.37 27.21 -7.96
N ALA A 209 -2.40 26.31 -7.97
CA ALA A 209 -2.66 24.87 -8.00
C ALA A 209 -3.44 24.40 -6.77
N ALA A 210 -3.10 24.90 -5.58
CA ALA A 210 -3.85 24.63 -4.35
C ALA A 210 -5.29 25.13 -4.44
N PHE A 211 -5.53 26.34 -4.96
CA PHE A 211 -6.88 26.87 -5.19
C PHE A 211 -7.69 25.98 -6.16
N GLU A 212 -7.14 25.70 -7.35
CA GLU A 212 -7.81 24.90 -8.38
C GLU A 212 -8.15 23.50 -7.86
N PHE A 213 -7.19 22.85 -7.21
CA PHE A 213 -7.35 21.52 -6.62
C PHE A 213 -8.41 21.50 -5.53
N SER A 214 -8.33 22.41 -4.56
CA SER A 214 -9.24 22.41 -3.41
C SER A 214 -10.66 22.80 -3.82
N LEU A 215 -10.84 23.59 -4.89
CA LEU A 215 -12.16 23.88 -5.46
C LEU A 215 -12.80 22.60 -6.05
N ILE A 216 -12.07 21.85 -6.87
CA ILE A 216 -12.54 20.57 -7.42
C ILE A 216 -12.81 19.57 -6.30
N ARG A 217 -11.94 19.51 -5.31
CA ARG A 217 -12.06 18.59 -4.17
C ARG A 217 -13.29 18.85 -3.32
N ARG A 218 -13.66 20.11 -3.10
CA ARG A 218 -14.89 20.48 -2.38
C ARG A 218 -16.12 19.96 -3.11
N GLU A 219 -16.20 20.17 -4.42
CA GLU A 219 -17.29 19.63 -5.26
C GLU A 219 -17.33 18.09 -5.18
N ARG A 220 -16.17 17.43 -5.28
CA ARG A 220 -16.08 15.96 -5.24
C ARG A 220 -16.47 15.36 -3.90
N ARG A 221 -16.07 16.01 -2.81
CA ARG A 221 -16.32 15.54 -1.43
C ARG A 221 -17.70 15.92 -0.91
N GLY A 222 -18.40 16.88 -1.51
CA GLY A 222 -19.76 17.27 -1.14
C GLY A 222 -20.74 16.09 -0.91
N PRO A 223 -20.75 15.04 -1.75
CA PRO A 223 -21.60 13.87 -1.54
C PRO A 223 -20.96 12.73 -0.71
N LEU A 224 -19.72 12.88 -0.21
CA LEU A 224 -19.05 11.85 0.57
C LEU A 224 -19.35 12.00 2.06
N GLU A 225 -19.42 10.85 2.75
CA GLU A 225 -19.54 10.80 4.20
C GLU A 225 -18.21 11.21 4.87
N ASP A 226 -18.30 11.78 6.08
CA ASP A 226 -17.13 12.32 6.80
C ASP A 226 -16.06 11.27 7.08
N ASP A 227 -16.46 10.02 7.35
CA ASP A 227 -15.54 8.91 7.59
C ASP A 227 -14.75 8.53 6.33
N LEU A 228 -15.38 8.58 5.15
CA LEU A 228 -14.70 8.41 3.87
C LEU A 228 -13.71 9.55 3.62
N ILE A 229 -14.08 10.80 3.90
CA ILE A 229 -13.16 11.94 3.77
C ILE A 229 -11.95 11.78 4.71
N GLU A 230 -12.18 11.36 5.94
CA GLU A 230 -11.11 11.09 6.91
C GLU A 230 -10.23 9.91 6.47
N TYR A 231 -10.82 8.86 5.89
CA TYR A 231 -10.08 7.77 5.26
C TYR A 231 -9.15 8.28 4.16
N GLU A 232 -9.64 9.13 3.26
CA GLU A 232 -8.81 9.75 2.20
C GLU A 232 -7.63 10.51 2.81
N ARG A 233 -7.88 11.36 3.81
CA ARG A 233 -6.86 12.17 4.48
C ARG A 233 -5.78 11.31 5.14
N ARG A 234 -6.18 10.25 5.84
CA ARG A 234 -5.26 9.32 6.50
C ARG A 234 -4.44 8.52 5.50
N LEU A 235 -5.04 8.14 4.38
CA LEU A 235 -4.33 7.40 3.34
C LEU A 235 -3.37 8.31 2.56
N GLU A 236 -3.74 9.56 2.28
CA GLU A 236 -2.84 10.58 1.74
C GLU A 236 -1.67 10.89 2.69
N ALA A 237 -1.93 10.93 4.00
CA ALA A 237 -0.88 11.14 5.00
C ALA A 237 0.03 9.91 5.15
N SER A 238 -0.50 8.69 5.24
CA SER A 238 0.33 7.49 5.42
C SER A 238 1.12 7.12 4.17
N GLU A 239 0.45 6.93 3.04
CA GLU A 239 1.05 6.44 1.80
C GLU A 239 1.64 7.58 0.96
N GLY A 240 0.96 8.73 0.95
CA GLY A 240 1.41 9.88 0.21
C GLY A 240 2.68 10.52 0.78
N LEU A 241 2.86 10.57 2.10
CA LEU A 241 4.11 11.06 2.69
C LEU A 241 5.28 10.10 2.46
N ALA A 242 5.05 8.79 2.55
CA ALA A 242 6.07 7.81 2.18
C ALA A 242 6.45 7.92 0.70
N ARG A 243 5.47 8.17 -0.18
CA ARG A 243 5.70 8.44 -1.60
C ARG A 243 6.43 9.77 -1.83
N TYR A 244 6.12 10.81 -1.07
CA TYR A 244 6.83 12.08 -1.06
C TYR A 244 8.31 11.90 -0.72
N VAL A 245 8.64 11.18 0.36
CA VAL A 245 10.04 10.95 0.75
C VAL A 245 10.77 10.12 -0.30
N GLN A 246 10.10 9.12 -0.89
CA GLN A 246 10.63 8.39 -2.04
C GLN A 246 10.94 9.32 -3.23
N PHE A 247 10.02 10.21 -3.57
CA PHE A 247 10.16 11.16 -4.67
C PHE A 247 11.30 12.16 -4.40
N ARG A 248 11.40 12.68 -3.17
CA ARG A 248 12.49 13.56 -2.73
C ARG A 248 13.86 12.86 -2.80
N ALA A 249 13.94 11.59 -2.41
CA ALA A 249 15.17 10.82 -2.54
C ALA A 249 15.60 10.68 -4.00
N LEU A 250 14.65 10.44 -4.92
CA LEU A 250 14.91 10.41 -6.36
C LEU A 250 15.33 11.79 -6.89
N LEU A 251 14.64 12.87 -6.51
CA LEU A 251 15.02 14.23 -6.90
C LEU A 251 16.44 14.57 -6.47
N GLY A 252 16.79 14.31 -5.20
CA GLY A 252 18.13 14.59 -4.68
C GLY A 252 19.22 13.70 -5.27
N ALA A 253 18.86 12.51 -5.76
CA ALA A 253 19.75 11.61 -6.49
C ALA A 253 19.84 11.91 -7.99
N SER A 254 19.04 12.86 -8.49
CA SER A 254 19.02 13.19 -9.92
C SER A 254 20.38 13.73 -10.34
N PRO A 255 20.94 13.25 -11.48
CA PRO A 255 22.15 13.83 -12.02
C PRO A 255 21.90 15.30 -12.37
N PRO A 256 22.87 16.20 -12.17
CA PRO A 256 22.71 17.60 -12.52
C PRO A 256 22.35 17.73 -14.00
N ALA A 257 21.39 18.61 -14.31
CA ALA A 257 20.99 18.88 -15.69
C ALA A 257 22.22 19.35 -16.48
N ALA A 258 22.66 18.52 -17.44
CA ALA A 258 23.79 18.72 -18.35
C ALA A 258 24.73 19.86 -17.94
N ALA A 259 25.61 19.61 -16.97
CA ALA A 259 26.74 20.49 -16.77
C ALA A 259 27.49 20.62 -18.11
N PRO A 260 27.86 21.83 -18.57
CA PRO A 260 28.53 22.00 -19.85
C PRO A 260 29.74 21.07 -19.93
N ALA A 261 29.88 20.36 -21.05
CA ALA A 261 30.91 19.36 -21.28
C ALA A 261 32.28 19.93 -20.89
N GLY A 262 32.85 19.43 -19.79
CA GLY A 262 34.15 19.88 -19.26
C GLY A 262 34.17 20.38 -17.82
N SER A 263 33.03 20.60 -17.17
CA SER A 263 32.98 20.96 -15.74
C SER A 263 33.00 19.71 -14.84
N ARG A 264 34.16 19.04 -14.83
CA ARG A 264 34.50 18.03 -13.82
C ARG A 264 35.27 18.72 -12.69
N ASP A 265 35.01 18.33 -11.45
CA ASP A 265 35.91 18.68 -10.36
C ASP A 265 37.28 17.96 -10.50
N ARG A 266 38.19 18.17 -9.55
CA ARG A 266 39.53 17.56 -9.56
C ARG A 266 39.52 16.02 -9.58
N GLU A 267 38.38 15.39 -9.32
CA GLU A 267 38.19 13.94 -9.25
C GLU A 267 37.34 13.39 -10.41
N GLY A 268 36.89 14.24 -11.33
CA GLY A 268 36.13 13.79 -12.49
C GLY A 268 34.60 13.79 -12.29
N VAL A 269 34.10 14.26 -11.14
CA VAL A 269 32.68 14.23 -10.77
C VAL A 269 31.98 15.50 -11.29
N PRO A 270 30.75 15.41 -11.83
CA PRO A 270 29.94 16.59 -12.13
C PRO A 270 29.71 17.39 -10.84
N ALA A 271 30.14 18.64 -10.82
CA ALA A 271 30.04 19.49 -9.63
C ALA A 271 28.58 19.57 -9.12
N GLY A 272 28.33 19.04 -7.91
CA GLY A 272 27.06 19.19 -7.17
C GLY A 272 26.02 18.07 -7.31
N GLY A 273 26.34 16.94 -7.96
CA GLY A 273 25.43 15.79 -8.07
C GLY A 273 25.66 14.70 -7.01
N TYR A 274 24.66 13.83 -6.80
CA TYR A 274 24.82 12.61 -6.02
C TYR A 274 25.86 11.67 -6.67
N SER A 275 26.80 11.16 -5.87
CA SER A 275 27.77 10.15 -6.30
C SER A 275 27.38 8.78 -5.71
N PRO A 276 26.96 7.80 -6.54
CA PRO A 276 26.55 6.48 -6.07
C PRO A 276 27.67 5.72 -5.36
N GLY A 277 27.30 4.84 -4.43
CA GLY A 277 28.26 4.01 -3.72
C GLY A 277 28.69 2.77 -4.52
N PRO A 278 29.76 2.07 -4.09
CA PRO A 278 30.20 0.81 -4.73
C PRO A 278 29.12 -0.28 -4.76
N ALA A 279 28.17 -0.21 -3.81
CA ALA A 279 27.03 -1.12 -3.78
C ALA A 279 26.10 -0.92 -4.99
N PHE A 280 25.87 0.33 -5.41
CA PHE A 280 25.06 0.62 -6.58
C PHE A 280 25.73 0.18 -7.88
N GLU A 281 27.03 0.40 -8.03
CA GLU A 281 27.78 -0.09 -9.19
C GLU A 281 27.65 -1.61 -9.31
N THR A 282 27.78 -2.33 -8.19
CA THR A 282 27.59 -3.78 -8.14
C THR A 282 26.15 -4.19 -8.47
N LEU A 283 25.16 -3.43 -8.00
CA LEU A 283 23.73 -3.72 -8.18
C LEU A 283 23.23 -3.44 -9.61
N SER A 284 23.73 -2.37 -10.22
CA SER A 284 23.20 -1.78 -11.45
C SER A 284 24.12 -1.92 -12.66
N GLY A 285 25.42 -2.13 -12.43
CA GLY A 285 26.48 -2.04 -13.44
C GLY A 285 26.73 -0.62 -13.93
N ARG A 286 26.37 0.40 -13.14
CA ARG A 286 26.41 1.83 -13.53
C ARG A 286 27.00 2.69 -12.43
N GLU A 287 27.65 3.77 -12.84
CA GLU A 287 28.25 4.77 -11.96
C GLU A 287 27.31 5.96 -11.68
N THR A 288 26.12 5.98 -12.28
CA THR A 288 25.18 7.11 -12.16
C THR A 288 23.72 6.65 -12.06
N TYR A 289 22.90 7.50 -11.43
CA TYR A 289 21.45 7.35 -11.31
C TYR A 289 20.70 7.76 -12.60
N ALA A 290 21.18 7.28 -13.74
CA ALA A 290 20.73 7.71 -15.06
C ALA A 290 19.24 7.41 -15.37
N ARG A 291 18.58 6.49 -14.64
CA ARG A 291 17.14 6.21 -14.84
C ARG A 291 16.22 7.10 -14.03
N VAL A 292 16.75 7.87 -13.07
CA VAL A 292 15.93 8.70 -12.19
C VAL A 292 14.99 9.64 -12.94
N PRO A 293 15.39 10.36 -14.00
CA PRO A 293 14.47 11.22 -14.72
C PRO A 293 13.24 10.48 -15.26
N GLY A 294 13.45 9.26 -15.79
CA GLY A 294 12.36 8.40 -16.25
C GLY A 294 11.47 7.93 -15.11
N LEU A 295 12.05 7.51 -13.98
CA LEU A 295 11.28 7.07 -12.80
C LEU A 295 10.45 8.20 -12.19
N ILE A 296 10.99 9.42 -12.18
CA ILE A 296 10.28 10.60 -11.72
C ILE A 296 9.14 10.94 -12.67
N ALA A 297 9.40 10.98 -13.99
CA ALA A 297 8.37 11.20 -14.99
C ALA A 297 7.25 10.16 -14.88
N GLU A 298 7.59 8.87 -14.74
CA GLU A 298 6.63 7.79 -14.52
C GLU A 298 5.74 8.04 -13.29
N GLN A 299 6.30 8.53 -12.18
CA GLN A 299 5.51 8.84 -10.98
C GLN A 299 4.58 10.05 -11.17
N VAL A 300 5.02 11.06 -11.93
CA VAL A 300 4.19 12.23 -12.25
C VAL A 300 3.08 11.84 -13.23
N ASP A 301 3.38 11.04 -14.25
CA ASP A 301 2.39 10.56 -15.22
C ASP A 301 1.25 9.79 -14.56
N LYS A 302 1.50 9.12 -13.40
CA LYS A 302 0.43 8.48 -12.62
C LYS A 302 -0.66 9.45 -12.18
N LEU A 303 -0.34 10.72 -11.91
CA LEU A 303 -1.33 11.75 -11.54
C LEU A 303 -2.36 11.97 -12.66
N SER A 304 -1.94 11.91 -13.92
CA SER A 304 -2.82 12.09 -15.08
C SER A 304 -3.79 10.93 -15.30
N GLY A 305 -3.45 9.74 -14.80
CA GLY A 305 -4.24 8.51 -14.93
C GLY A 305 -5.10 8.18 -13.72
N LEU A 306 -5.14 9.04 -12.71
CA LEU A 306 -5.91 8.78 -11.49
C LEU A 306 -7.40 8.73 -11.79
N ASN A 307 -8.09 7.76 -11.17
CA ASN A 307 -9.54 7.56 -11.23
C ASN A 307 -10.13 7.27 -12.60
N VAL A 308 -9.33 7.26 -13.68
CA VAL A 308 -9.77 6.84 -15.01
C VAL A 308 -10.23 5.39 -14.94
N HIS A 309 -11.49 5.17 -15.23
CA HIS A 309 -12.16 3.87 -15.16
C HIS A 309 -11.97 3.22 -13.80
N ALA A 310 -12.20 3.99 -12.74
CA ALA A 310 -12.00 3.61 -11.34
C ALA A 310 -10.55 3.23 -10.95
N ALA A 311 -9.57 3.39 -11.85
CA ALA A 311 -8.19 2.99 -11.58
C ALA A 311 -7.63 3.72 -10.34
N GLY A 312 -7.38 2.94 -9.29
CA GLY A 312 -6.83 3.45 -8.04
C GLY A 312 -7.79 4.28 -7.18
N ALA A 313 -9.08 4.36 -7.53
CA ALA A 313 -10.03 5.32 -6.95
C ALA A 313 -10.18 5.21 -5.43
N ALA A 314 -10.08 4.00 -4.88
CA ALA A 314 -10.24 3.73 -3.45
C ALA A 314 -8.92 3.53 -2.70
N TRP A 315 -7.78 3.48 -3.39
CA TRP A 315 -6.49 3.15 -2.77
C TRP A 315 -5.32 3.87 -3.44
N TRP A 316 -4.91 3.44 -4.64
CA TRP A 316 -3.64 3.88 -5.25
C TRP A 316 -3.57 5.38 -5.54
N ARG A 317 -4.71 6.06 -5.74
CA ARG A 317 -4.70 7.50 -6.02
C ARG A 317 -4.06 8.30 -4.89
N PHE A 318 -4.29 7.89 -3.64
CA PHE A 318 -3.87 8.63 -2.45
C PHE A 318 -2.36 8.66 -2.26
N PHE A 319 -1.65 7.70 -2.86
CA PHE A 319 -0.20 7.64 -2.90
C PHE A 319 0.35 8.82 -3.71
N HIS A 320 -0.25 9.07 -4.87
CA HIS A 320 0.21 10.09 -5.79
C HIS A 320 -0.36 11.46 -5.46
N THR A 321 -1.64 11.56 -5.06
CA THR A 321 -2.20 12.83 -4.58
C THR A 321 -1.48 13.28 -3.32
N GLY A 322 -1.36 12.44 -2.29
CA GLY A 322 -0.66 12.82 -1.06
C GLY A 322 0.80 13.23 -1.29
N MET A 323 1.53 12.55 -2.20
CA MET A 323 2.86 12.97 -2.65
C MET A 323 2.83 14.40 -3.23
N ALA A 324 1.93 14.68 -4.17
CA ALA A 324 1.83 15.97 -4.82
C ALA A 324 1.36 17.09 -3.87
N LEU A 325 0.49 16.78 -2.91
CA LEU A 325 0.08 17.75 -1.87
C LEU A 325 1.24 18.09 -0.94
N ALA A 326 2.04 17.11 -0.54
CA ALA A 326 3.26 17.35 0.24
C ALA A 326 4.29 18.19 -0.55
N LEU A 327 4.44 17.94 -1.85
CA LEU A 327 5.26 18.79 -2.72
C LEU A 327 4.70 20.21 -2.82
N LEU A 328 3.38 20.39 -2.93
CA LEU A 328 2.76 21.73 -2.90
C LEU A 328 3.05 22.44 -1.58
N ALA A 329 2.93 21.72 -0.46
CA ALA A 329 3.16 22.25 0.87
C ALA A 329 4.60 22.78 1.05
N ASP A 330 5.61 22.16 0.42
CA ASP A 330 7.00 22.68 0.40
C ASP A 330 7.08 24.12 -0.15
N TYR A 331 6.15 24.54 -1.01
CA TYR A 331 6.11 25.88 -1.59
C TYR A 331 5.22 26.86 -0.81
N LEU A 332 4.21 26.35 -0.11
CA LEU A 332 3.18 27.17 0.51
C LEU A 332 3.50 27.54 1.96
N ASP A 333 4.11 26.62 2.71
CA ASP A 333 4.23 26.76 4.16
C ASP A 333 5.53 26.10 4.66
N PRO A 334 6.53 26.88 5.11
CA PRO A 334 7.79 26.30 5.59
C PRO A 334 7.65 25.41 6.83
N GLU A 335 6.55 25.50 7.57
CA GLU A 335 6.29 24.72 8.78
C GLU A 335 5.35 23.52 8.53
N TRP A 336 5.03 23.22 7.27
CA TRP A 336 4.03 22.21 6.92
C TRP A 336 4.35 20.82 7.47
N LYS A 337 5.64 20.42 7.49
CA LYS A 337 6.05 19.11 8.03
C LYS A 337 5.75 18.99 9.51
N THR A 338 6.01 20.05 10.28
CA THR A 338 5.67 20.13 11.71
C THR A 338 4.17 20.01 11.93
N LYS A 339 3.36 20.68 11.10
CA LYS A 339 1.89 20.60 11.17
C LYS A 339 1.38 19.20 10.84
N ALA A 340 1.96 18.54 9.83
CA ALA A 340 1.65 17.16 9.48
C ALA A 340 2.04 16.18 10.61
N GLU A 341 3.17 16.39 11.28
CA GLU A 341 3.56 15.60 12.46
C GLU A 341 2.62 15.80 13.66
N GLN A 342 1.96 16.97 13.74
CA GLN A 342 0.97 17.28 14.77
C GLN A 342 -0.44 16.74 14.49
N GLY A 343 -0.63 16.00 13.39
CA GLY A 343 -1.96 15.47 13.07
C GLY A 343 -2.79 16.39 12.17
N GLN A 344 -2.21 17.41 11.52
CA GLN A 344 -2.95 18.22 10.55
C GLN A 344 -2.97 17.54 9.16
N PRO A 345 -4.15 17.36 8.54
CA PRO A 345 -4.27 16.79 7.20
C PRO A 345 -3.61 17.66 6.12
N LEU A 346 -3.05 17.01 5.09
CA LEU A 346 -2.33 17.69 3.99
C LEU A 346 -3.20 18.68 3.21
N ASP A 347 -4.45 18.32 2.94
CA ASP A 347 -5.43 19.21 2.30
C ASP A 347 -5.67 20.48 3.12
N SER A 348 -5.77 20.35 4.44
CA SER A 348 -5.97 21.47 5.36
C SER A 348 -4.75 22.39 5.42
N ILE A 349 -3.55 21.84 5.26
CA ILE A 349 -2.32 22.63 5.20
C ILE A 349 -2.27 23.47 3.93
N ILE A 350 -2.54 22.87 2.76
CA ILE A 350 -2.50 23.63 1.49
C ILE A 350 -3.68 24.61 1.37
N GLU A 351 -4.83 24.31 1.98
CA GLU A 351 -6.01 25.19 1.98
C GLU A 351 -5.85 26.42 2.88
N ALA A 352 -4.92 26.40 3.84
CA ALA A 352 -4.73 27.49 4.79
C ALA A 352 -4.40 28.84 4.09
N GLY A 353 -3.78 28.79 2.91
CA GLY A 353 -3.46 29.96 2.09
C GLY A 353 -4.48 30.27 0.99
N VAL A 354 -5.56 29.50 0.88
CA VAL A 354 -6.53 29.62 -0.21
C VAL A 354 -7.74 30.43 0.24
N GLN A 355 -8.07 31.48 -0.51
CA GLN A 355 -9.26 32.30 -0.26
C GLN A 355 -10.41 31.81 -1.15
N TYR A 356 -11.51 31.46 -0.50
CA TYR A 356 -12.79 31.14 -1.14
C TYR A 356 -13.80 32.18 -0.71
N ASP A 357 -14.50 32.77 -1.67
CA ASP A 357 -15.63 33.66 -1.38
C ASP A 357 -16.96 32.89 -1.31
N GLY A 358 -16.97 31.62 -1.76
CA GLY A 358 -18.16 30.78 -1.81
C GLY A 358 -19.27 31.37 -2.69
N GLY A 359 -18.93 32.36 -3.50
CA GLY A 359 -19.85 33.12 -4.33
C GLY A 359 -19.75 32.74 -5.81
N PRO A 360 -20.38 33.54 -6.69
CA PRO A 360 -20.39 33.27 -8.13
C PRO A 360 -18.99 33.23 -8.78
N GLY A 361 -17.97 33.79 -8.12
CA GLY A 361 -16.58 33.74 -8.58
C GLY A 361 -16.00 32.32 -8.54
N ASP A 362 -16.16 31.65 -7.40
CA ASP A 362 -15.74 30.26 -7.21
C ASP A 362 -16.51 29.30 -8.14
N GLU A 363 -17.82 29.49 -8.30
CA GLU A 363 -18.63 28.69 -9.24
C GLU A 363 -18.12 28.82 -10.68
N ARG A 364 -17.87 30.06 -11.13
CA ARG A 364 -17.33 30.31 -12.48
C ARG A 364 -15.94 29.72 -12.66
N ALA A 365 -15.09 29.78 -11.63
CA ALA A 365 -13.76 29.16 -11.68
C ALA A 365 -13.87 27.64 -11.81
N LEU A 366 -14.79 27.01 -11.08
CA LEU A 366 -15.03 25.57 -11.17
C LEU A 366 -15.51 25.17 -12.57
N GLU A 367 -16.44 25.91 -13.17
CA GLU A 367 -16.91 25.63 -14.53
C GLU A 367 -15.79 25.78 -15.57
N LEU A 368 -14.92 26.80 -15.43
CA LEU A 368 -13.74 26.94 -16.30
C LEU A 368 -12.75 25.77 -16.13
N LEU A 369 -12.59 25.24 -14.92
CA LEU A 369 -11.75 24.05 -14.68
C LEU A 369 -12.37 22.81 -15.30
N LYS A 370 -13.69 22.63 -15.17
CA LYS A 370 -14.44 21.55 -15.81
C LYS A 370 -14.27 21.57 -17.33
N GLU A 371 -14.38 22.74 -17.94
CA GLU A 371 -14.15 22.93 -19.38
C GLU A 371 -12.69 22.62 -19.75
N ARG A 372 -11.72 23.24 -19.06
CA ARG A 372 -10.28 23.07 -19.33
C ARG A 372 -9.83 21.61 -19.32
N TYR A 373 -10.36 20.81 -18.39
CA TYR A 373 -9.94 19.42 -18.18
C TYR A 373 -10.91 18.39 -18.76
N GLY A 374 -11.95 18.82 -19.49
CA GLY A 374 -12.88 17.94 -20.20
C GLY A 374 -13.77 17.11 -19.26
N PHE A 375 -14.37 17.73 -18.25
CA PHE A 375 -15.21 17.05 -17.26
C PHE A 375 -16.36 16.25 -17.89
N ASP A 376 -17.09 16.83 -18.84
CA ASP A 376 -18.29 16.18 -19.41
C ASP A 376 -17.95 14.90 -20.17
N GLU A 377 -16.89 14.92 -20.99
CA GLU A 377 -16.41 13.74 -21.72
C GLU A 377 -15.97 12.63 -20.76
N ARG A 378 -15.26 13.00 -19.69
CA ARG A 378 -14.83 12.06 -18.65
C ARG A 378 -16.01 11.50 -17.87
N LEU A 379 -16.97 12.34 -17.51
CA LEU A 379 -18.17 11.92 -16.78
C LEU A 379 -18.95 10.89 -17.59
N GLU A 380 -19.13 11.09 -18.89
CA GLU A 380 -19.81 10.08 -19.72
C GLU A 380 -18.98 8.81 -19.88
N SER A 381 -17.66 8.91 -20.06
CA SER A 381 -16.75 7.76 -20.09
C SER A 381 -16.85 6.92 -18.81
N GLU A 382 -16.86 7.56 -17.64
CA GLU A 382 -17.01 6.90 -16.34
C GLU A 382 -18.40 6.30 -16.14
N ARG A 383 -19.46 6.95 -16.63
CA ARG A 383 -20.83 6.40 -16.61
C ARG A 383 -20.92 5.13 -17.43
N GLU A 384 -20.36 5.13 -18.63
CA GLU A 384 -20.29 3.94 -19.47
C GLU A 384 -19.50 2.82 -18.83
N PHE A 385 -18.31 3.14 -18.31
CA PHE A 385 -17.46 2.17 -17.61
C PHE A 385 -18.19 1.57 -16.40
N GLY A 386 -18.78 2.41 -15.54
CA GLY A 386 -19.54 1.96 -14.38
C GLY A 386 -20.74 1.07 -14.74
N ARG A 387 -21.44 1.35 -15.85
CA ARG A 387 -22.51 0.47 -16.37
C ARG A 387 -21.96 -0.89 -16.81
N ARG A 388 -20.84 -0.91 -17.54
CA ARG A 388 -20.18 -2.16 -17.99
C ARG A 388 -19.68 -2.99 -16.81
N GLU A 389 -19.00 -2.36 -15.85
CA GLU A 389 -18.46 -3.05 -14.68
C GLU A 389 -19.53 -3.59 -13.75
N ARG A 390 -20.62 -2.85 -13.51
CA ARG A 390 -21.76 -3.37 -12.74
C ARG A 390 -22.34 -4.63 -13.40
N ARG A 391 -22.55 -4.59 -14.72
CA ARG A 391 -23.03 -5.76 -15.47
C ARG A 391 -22.05 -6.94 -15.37
N ARG A 392 -20.75 -6.71 -15.54
CA ARG A 392 -19.72 -7.75 -15.39
C ARG A 392 -19.74 -8.39 -14.00
N LYS A 393 -19.83 -7.56 -12.95
CA LYS A 393 -19.88 -8.01 -11.55
C LYS A 393 -21.16 -8.80 -11.26
N GLU A 394 -22.31 -8.38 -11.79
CA GLU A 394 -23.57 -9.11 -11.69
C GLU A 394 -23.52 -10.47 -12.42
N GLU A 395 -22.98 -10.51 -13.64
CA GLU A 395 -22.77 -11.74 -14.40
C GLU A 395 -21.82 -12.71 -13.69
N LEU A 396 -20.74 -12.19 -13.09
CA LEU A 396 -19.81 -12.97 -12.28
C LEU A 396 -20.51 -13.53 -11.04
N LEU A 397 -21.27 -12.72 -10.31
CA LEU A 397 -22.04 -13.15 -9.14
C LEU A 397 -23.01 -14.29 -9.50
N VAL A 398 -23.78 -14.11 -10.57
CA VAL A 398 -24.71 -15.13 -11.08
C VAL A 398 -23.95 -16.41 -11.45
N THR A 399 -22.80 -16.30 -12.10
CA THR A 399 -21.97 -17.44 -12.50
C THR A 399 -21.46 -18.21 -11.28
N LEU A 400 -20.96 -17.52 -10.25
CA LEU A 400 -20.44 -18.14 -9.03
C LEU A 400 -21.54 -18.84 -8.22
N LEU A 401 -22.71 -18.20 -8.10
CA LEU A 401 -23.87 -18.77 -7.40
C LEU A 401 -24.51 -19.92 -8.17
N ARG A 402 -24.37 -19.96 -9.51
CA ARG A 402 -24.84 -21.06 -10.37
C ARG A 402 -23.77 -22.08 -10.71
N GLY A 403 -22.56 -21.94 -10.16
CA GLY A 403 -21.42 -22.79 -10.46
C GLY A 403 -21.73 -24.28 -10.31
N THR A 404 -21.06 -25.11 -11.12
CA THR A 404 -21.16 -26.56 -11.04
C THR A 404 -20.30 -27.07 -9.87
N GLY A 405 -20.79 -28.05 -9.12
CA GLY A 405 -20.08 -28.62 -7.96
C GLY A 405 -20.93 -28.61 -6.69
N THR A 406 -20.28 -28.88 -5.55
CA THR A 406 -20.91 -28.82 -4.23
C THR A 406 -20.92 -27.37 -3.75
N ARG A 407 -22.11 -26.81 -3.54
CA ARG A 407 -22.27 -25.48 -2.94
C ARG A 407 -22.24 -25.57 -1.43
N LEU A 408 -21.49 -24.68 -0.80
CA LEU A 408 -21.40 -24.53 0.64
C LEU A 408 -21.88 -23.12 0.98
N THR A 409 -22.71 -23.01 2.01
CA THR A 409 -23.04 -21.71 2.62
C THR A 409 -22.69 -21.78 4.10
N PHE A 410 -21.73 -20.95 4.51
CA PHE A 410 -21.36 -20.78 5.91
C PHE A 410 -22.09 -19.58 6.48
N ASP A 411 -22.97 -19.80 7.44
CA ASP A 411 -23.68 -18.76 8.18
C ASP A 411 -22.93 -18.51 9.50
N VAL A 412 -22.33 -17.33 9.60
CA VAL A 412 -21.61 -16.87 10.82
C VAL A 412 -22.40 -15.80 11.58
N SER A 413 -23.69 -15.62 11.26
CA SER A 413 -24.53 -14.57 11.83
C SER A 413 -24.63 -14.62 13.34
N SER A 414 -24.53 -15.82 13.93
CA SER A 414 -24.62 -16.03 15.39
C SER A 414 -23.31 -15.74 16.12
N LEU A 415 -22.18 -15.68 15.42
CA LEU A 415 -20.89 -15.34 16.01
C LEU A 415 -20.77 -13.83 16.25
N ILE A 416 -21.33 -13.04 15.35
CA ILE A 416 -21.12 -11.59 15.28
C ILE A 416 -22.39 -10.90 15.78
N ALA A 417 -22.29 -9.86 16.61
CA ALA A 417 -23.48 -9.10 17.04
C ALA A 417 -23.90 -8.13 15.93
N GLU A 418 -25.19 -7.79 15.82
CA GLU A 418 -25.73 -6.92 14.74
C GLU A 418 -24.93 -5.61 14.60
N GLU A 419 -24.49 -5.07 15.73
CA GLU A 419 -23.78 -3.79 15.89
C GLU A 419 -22.27 -3.85 15.63
N THR A 420 -21.65 -5.05 15.55
CA THR A 420 -20.19 -5.20 15.65
C THR A 420 -19.54 -5.96 14.49
N TRP A 421 -20.06 -5.90 13.26
CA TRP A 421 -19.41 -6.59 12.12
C TRP A 421 -18.01 -6.03 11.80
N TRP A 422 -17.72 -4.82 12.26
CA TRP A 422 -16.44 -4.12 12.14
C TRP A 422 -15.78 -3.80 13.49
N GLU A 423 -16.54 -3.80 14.60
CA GLU A 423 -16.01 -3.49 15.92
C GLU A 423 -15.57 -4.74 16.69
N ALA A 424 -14.40 -4.59 17.33
CA ALA A 424 -13.74 -5.49 18.27
C ALA A 424 -12.93 -6.64 17.65
N GLY A 425 -11.62 -6.63 17.95
CA GLY A 425 -10.59 -7.64 17.64
C GLY A 425 -10.81 -9.03 18.26
N ARG A 426 -12.03 -9.55 18.19
CA ARG A 426 -12.45 -10.92 18.55
C ARG A 426 -12.62 -11.81 17.32
N PHE A 427 -12.68 -11.22 16.13
CA PHE A 427 -12.65 -11.92 14.85
C PHE A 427 -11.57 -11.26 13.97
N SER A 428 -10.93 -12.06 13.12
CA SER A 428 -10.04 -11.57 12.09
C SER A 428 -10.49 -12.11 10.73
N VAL A 429 -10.65 -11.18 9.78
CA VAL A 429 -10.85 -11.50 8.38
C VAL A 429 -9.59 -11.07 7.66
N VAL A 430 -8.87 -12.03 7.10
CA VAL A 430 -7.64 -11.78 6.34
C VAL A 430 -7.93 -12.08 4.88
N TRP A 431 -7.74 -11.07 4.04
CA TRP A 431 -7.98 -11.10 2.60
C TRP A 431 -7.01 -10.15 1.91
N ASP A 432 -6.80 -10.35 0.61
CA ASP A 432 -6.05 -9.43 -0.23
C ASP A 432 -6.97 -8.33 -0.76
N PRO A 433 -6.76 -7.06 -0.41
CA PRO A 433 -7.63 -5.98 -0.85
C PRO A 433 -7.73 -5.77 -2.35
N SER A 434 -6.70 -6.16 -3.09
CA SER A 434 -6.70 -6.09 -4.56
C SER A 434 -7.55 -7.21 -5.21
N SER A 435 -7.96 -8.20 -4.42
CA SER A 435 -8.68 -9.38 -4.89
C SER A 435 -10.19 -9.32 -4.74
N VAL A 436 -10.72 -8.28 -4.11
CA VAL A 436 -12.16 -8.18 -3.77
C VAL A 436 -12.90 -7.32 -4.77
N GLU A 437 -14.05 -7.81 -5.23
CA GLU A 437 -14.99 -7.07 -6.05
C GLU A 437 -16.27 -6.80 -5.24
N THR A 438 -16.55 -5.53 -4.94
CA THR A 438 -17.84 -5.13 -4.35
C THR A 438 -18.90 -5.07 -5.45
N VAL A 439 -19.91 -5.93 -5.37
CA VAL A 439 -21.04 -6.00 -6.32
C VAL A 439 -22.15 -5.04 -5.90
N THR A 440 -22.50 -5.06 -4.61
CA THR A 440 -23.43 -4.12 -3.97
C THR A 440 -22.88 -3.74 -2.60
N SER A 441 -23.53 -2.81 -1.88
CA SER A 441 -23.17 -2.48 -0.50
C SER A 441 -23.20 -3.68 0.46
N ASN A 442 -23.91 -4.76 0.10
CA ASN A 442 -24.07 -5.95 0.94
C ASN A 442 -23.41 -7.20 0.36
N VAL A 443 -22.84 -7.16 -0.85
CA VAL A 443 -22.33 -8.35 -1.53
C VAL A 443 -20.94 -8.10 -2.09
N ARG A 444 -20.00 -8.96 -1.72
CA ARG A 444 -18.61 -8.95 -2.20
C ARG A 444 -18.22 -10.30 -2.79
N ILE A 445 -17.26 -10.26 -3.71
CA ILE A 445 -16.63 -11.45 -4.28
C ILE A 445 -15.14 -11.39 -3.95
N HIS A 446 -14.67 -12.33 -3.15
CA HIS A 446 -13.25 -12.55 -2.86
C HIS A 446 -12.70 -13.49 -3.93
N ARG A 447 -11.81 -13.01 -4.81
CA ARG A 447 -11.26 -13.82 -5.92
C ARG A 447 -10.05 -14.64 -5.51
N HIS A 448 -9.31 -14.16 -4.52
CA HIS A 448 -8.17 -14.83 -3.92
C HIS A 448 -8.52 -15.24 -2.48
N GLY A 449 -7.70 -16.12 -1.92
CA GLY A 449 -8.00 -16.80 -0.66
C GLY A 449 -8.50 -15.87 0.45
N LEU A 450 -9.47 -16.36 1.21
CA LEU A 450 -10.12 -15.66 2.31
C LEU A 450 -9.92 -16.48 3.58
N ARG A 451 -9.58 -15.82 4.70
CA ARG A 451 -9.60 -16.44 6.01
C ARG A 451 -10.51 -15.65 6.94
N PHE A 452 -11.39 -16.37 7.63
CA PHE A 452 -12.18 -15.87 8.74
C PHE A 452 -11.80 -16.66 9.99
N SER A 453 -11.55 -15.99 11.11
CA SER A 453 -11.33 -16.68 12.39
C SER A 453 -11.92 -15.90 13.56
N GLY A 454 -12.48 -16.61 14.55
CA GLY A 454 -13.07 -16.01 15.74
C GLY A 454 -13.88 -17.03 16.55
N TYR A 455 -13.92 -16.90 17.88
CA TYR A 455 -14.66 -17.80 18.78
C TYR A 455 -14.35 -19.31 18.61
N GLY A 456 -13.11 -19.66 18.27
CA GLY A 456 -12.74 -21.06 18.01
C GLY A 456 -13.16 -21.58 16.63
N THR A 457 -13.70 -20.70 15.78
CA THR A 457 -13.97 -20.96 14.37
C THR A 457 -12.79 -20.51 13.51
N GLU A 458 -12.39 -21.33 12.54
CA GLU A 458 -11.48 -20.98 11.45
C GLU A 458 -12.11 -21.43 10.13
N LEU A 459 -12.46 -20.48 9.27
CA LEU A 459 -12.80 -20.74 7.86
C LEU A 459 -11.64 -20.28 7.01
N ARG A 460 -11.23 -21.13 6.08
CA ARG A 460 -10.15 -20.85 5.14
C ARG A 460 -10.56 -21.31 3.77
N PHE A 461 -10.45 -20.38 2.83
CA PHE A 461 -10.63 -20.60 1.41
C PHE A 461 -9.27 -20.37 0.75
N ASP A 462 -8.75 -21.39 0.07
CA ASP A 462 -7.46 -21.30 -0.59
C ASP A 462 -7.54 -20.44 -1.87
N ASP A 463 -6.36 -20.07 -2.36
CA ASP A 463 -6.25 -19.27 -3.58
C ASP A 463 -6.81 -20.02 -4.80
N GLY A 464 -7.48 -19.29 -5.69
CA GLY A 464 -8.18 -19.83 -6.87
C GLY A 464 -9.61 -20.32 -6.61
N LEU A 465 -10.14 -20.17 -5.40
CA LEU A 465 -11.53 -20.48 -5.07
C LEU A 465 -12.31 -19.21 -4.69
N PRO A 466 -13.13 -18.66 -5.61
CA PRO A 466 -13.86 -17.43 -5.32
C PRO A 466 -14.93 -17.64 -4.25
N VAL A 467 -15.05 -16.69 -3.34
CA VAL A 467 -16.04 -16.70 -2.25
C VAL A 467 -16.95 -15.48 -2.39
N VAL A 468 -18.26 -15.71 -2.37
CA VAL A 468 -19.25 -14.63 -2.29
C VAL A 468 -19.55 -14.37 -0.81
N GLU A 469 -19.28 -13.17 -0.34
CA GLU A 469 -19.61 -12.72 1.02
C GLU A 469 -20.88 -11.87 0.96
N ASP A 470 -21.93 -12.31 1.67
CA ASP A 470 -23.13 -11.52 1.94
C ASP A 470 -23.00 -10.90 3.33
N LEU A 471 -22.73 -9.59 3.37
CA LEU A 471 -22.49 -8.84 4.60
C LEU A 471 -23.77 -8.64 5.42
N LYS A 472 -24.92 -8.52 4.74
CA LYS A 472 -26.20 -8.28 5.40
C LYS A 472 -26.63 -9.49 6.19
N ASN A 473 -26.51 -10.67 5.57
CA ASN A 473 -26.92 -11.93 6.17
C ASN A 473 -25.76 -12.69 6.83
N ARG A 474 -24.52 -12.20 6.67
CA ARG A 474 -23.30 -12.74 7.29
C ARG A 474 -22.99 -14.15 6.81
N LEU A 475 -23.08 -14.31 5.49
CA LEU A 475 -22.93 -15.59 4.83
C LEU A 475 -21.68 -15.58 3.95
N PHE A 476 -21.01 -16.73 3.89
CA PHE A 476 -20.00 -17.02 2.87
C PHE A 476 -20.52 -18.14 1.97
N HIS A 477 -20.69 -17.84 0.67
CA HIS A 477 -21.07 -18.82 -0.33
C HIS A 477 -19.87 -19.21 -1.19
N VAL A 478 -19.68 -20.50 -1.40
CA VAL A 478 -18.60 -21.02 -2.25
C VAL A 478 -19.08 -22.27 -2.99
N SER A 479 -18.64 -22.40 -4.24
CA SER A 479 -18.89 -23.56 -5.08
C SER A 479 -17.59 -24.32 -5.28
N VAL A 480 -17.48 -25.53 -4.73
CA VAL A 480 -16.27 -26.35 -4.86
C VAL A 480 -16.48 -27.34 -6.01
N PRO A 481 -15.55 -27.42 -6.99
CA PRO A 481 -15.66 -28.32 -8.15
C PRO A 481 -15.33 -29.76 -7.76
N TRP A 482 -16.13 -30.33 -6.86
CA TRP A 482 -15.93 -31.64 -6.27
C TRP A 482 -17.20 -32.46 -6.34
N LYS A 483 -17.06 -33.77 -6.61
CA LYS A 483 -18.15 -34.73 -6.75
C LYS A 483 -17.96 -35.97 -5.87
N GLY A 484 -17.09 -35.89 -4.85
CA GLY A 484 -16.82 -36.98 -3.93
C GLY A 484 -17.75 -37.00 -2.72
N ASN A 485 -17.61 -38.01 -1.85
CA ASN A 485 -18.36 -38.11 -0.60
C ASN A 485 -17.76 -37.16 0.44
N LEU A 486 -18.57 -36.23 0.98
CA LEU A 486 -18.19 -35.31 2.06
C LEU A 486 -17.60 -36.08 3.25
N THR A 487 -16.30 -35.96 3.46
CA THR A 487 -15.68 -36.28 4.76
C THR A 487 -15.83 -35.06 5.65
N SER A 488 -17.02 -34.90 6.23
CA SER A 488 -17.21 -34.05 7.40
C SER A 488 -17.09 -34.93 8.65
N ARG A 489 -16.28 -34.48 9.61
CA ARG A 489 -16.26 -35.05 10.96
C ARG A 489 -16.79 -34.00 11.92
N GLY A 490 -17.65 -34.41 12.82
CA GLY A 490 -17.85 -33.64 14.04
C GLY A 490 -18.23 -34.56 15.19
N ASP A 491 -17.83 -34.13 16.38
CA ASP A 491 -17.90 -34.94 17.59
C ASP A 491 -17.19 -36.32 17.42
N GLY A 492 -16.17 -36.37 16.56
CA GLY A 492 -15.43 -37.60 16.22
C GLY A 492 -16.14 -38.56 15.26
N HIS A 493 -17.36 -38.24 14.78
CA HIS A 493 -18.18 -39.09 13.92
C HIS A 493 -18.44 -38.44 12.55
N GLN A 494 -18.78 -39.27 11.55
CA GLN A 494 -19.18 -38.78 10.22
C GLN A 494 -20.66 -38.38 10.24
N PHE A 495 -20.98 -37.17 9.79
CA PHE A 495 -22.37 -36.71 9.73
C PHE A 495 -23.17 -37.42 8.65
N SER A 496 -24.45 -37.70 8.94
CA SER A 496 -25.43 -38.09 7.93
C SER A 496 -26.08 -36.84 7.35
N LEU A 497 -25.73 -36.49 6.11
CA LEU A 497 -26.26 -35.28 5.45
C LEU A 497 -27.75 -35.35 5.11
N ARG A 498 -28.43 -36.48 5.34
CA ARG A 498 -29.85 -36.65 5.00
C ARG A 498 -30.81 -35.90 5.94
N GLN A 499 -30.35 -35.54 7.13
CA GLN A 499 -31.12 -34.77 8.11
C GLN A 499 -30.22 -33.67 8.70
N PRO A 500 -30.80 -32.54 9.15
CA PRO A 500 -30.04 -31.56 9.91
C PRO A 500 -29.31 -32.25 11.06
N SER A 501 -28.00 -32.03 11.15
CA SER A 501 -27.15 -32.62 12.18
C SER A 501 -26.47 -31.50 12.95
N GLU A 502 -26.70 -31.48 14.26
CA GLU A 502 -26.01 -30.57 15.19
C GLU A 502 -24.62 -31.12 15.54
N PHE A 503 -23.74 -30.23 15.96
CA PHE A 503 -22.40 -30.55 16.46
C PHE A 503 -22.05 -29.64 17.64
N GLU A 504 -21.40 -30.18 18.67
CA GLU A 504 -21.08 -29.46 19.92
C GLU A 504 -19.59 -29.58 20.32
N ASP A 505 -18.92 -30.65 19.93
CA ASP A 505 -17.49 -30.95 20.15
C ASP A 505 -16.62 -30.67 18.92
N GLY A 506 -17.19 -29.94 17.96
CA GLY A 506 -16.48 -29.33 16.85
C GLY A 506 -16.69 -29.99 15.50
N LEU A 507 -16.80 -29.15 14.47
CA LEU A 507 -16.81 -29.53 13.06
C LEU A 507 -15.40 -29.42 12.50
N GLU A 508 -14.94 -30.44 11.77
CA GLU A 508 -13.83 -30.36 10.85
C GLU A 508 -14.29 -30.76 9.45
N LEU A 509 -14.26 -29.79 8.54
CA LEU A 509 -14.58 -29.94 7.13
C LEU A 509 -13.33 -29.66 6.30
N LEU A 510 -12.93 -30.63 5.50
CA LEU A 510 -11.80 -30.53 4.59
C LEU A 510 -12.24 -30.90 3.17
N LEU A 511 -12.28 -29.90 2.31
CA LEU A 511 -12.58 -30.02 0.89
C LEU A 511 -11.45 -29.40 0.05
N PRO A 512 -11.33 -29.73 -1.23
CA PRO A 512 -10.37 -29.07 -2.10
C PRO A 512 -10.56 -27.54 -2.07
N GLY A 513 -9.58 -26.84 -1.50
CA GLY A 513 -9.60 -25.38 -1.37
C GLY A 513 -10.50 -24.80 -0.28
N VAL A 514 -11.17 -25.62 0.53
CA VAL A 514 -11.97 -25.17 1.69
C VAL A 514 -11.57 -25.96 2.94
N SER A 515 -11.22 -25.25 4.00
CA SER A 515 -11.05 -25.81 5.33
C SER A 515 -11.93 -25.03 6.30
N ALA A 516 -12.78 -25.74 7.03
CA ALA A 516 -13.58 -25.14 8.09
C ALA A 516 -13.40 -25.93 9.38
N ARG A 517 -13.15 -25.19 10.46
CA ARG A 517 -13.19 -25.67 11.84
C ARG A 517 -14.14 -24.78 12.62
N ALA A 518 -15.03 -25.38 13.40
CA ALA A 518 -15.97 -24.66 14.26
C ALA A 518 -16.21 -25.49 15.52
N ARG A 519 -16.65 -24.87 16.62
CA ARG A 519 -16.95 -25.57 17.88
C ARG A 519 -18.37 -26.13 17.92
N SER A 520 -19.35 -25.29 17.64
CA SER A 520 -20.76 -25.66 17.70
C SER A 520 -21.52 -25.16 16.48
N GLY A 521 -22.63 -25.83 16.16
CA GLY A 521 -23.50 -25.41 15.07
C GLY A 521 -24.34 -26.54 14.53
N TYR A 522 -24.83 -26.37 13.30
CA TYR A 522 -25.49 -27.46 12.58
C TYR A 522 -25.18 -27.42 11.09
N VAL A 523 -25.28 -28.60 10.48
CA VAL A 523 -25.10 -28.84 9.05
C VAL A 523 -26.41 -29.39 8.49
N GLN A 524 -26.86 -28.83 7.36
CA GLN A 524 -28.08 -29.24 6.69
C GLN A 524 -27.84 -29.27 5.17
N ASP A 525 -28.15 -30.40 4.54
CA ASP A 525 -28.25 -30.48 3.09
C ASP A 525 -29.63 -29.96 2.65
N THR A 526 -29.65 -28.88 1.87
CA THR A 526 -30.87 -28.30 1.30
C THR A 526 -31.15 -28.80 -0.12
N GLY A 527 -30.40 -29.81 -0.59
CA GLY A 527 -30.46 -30.38 -1.92
C GLY A 527 -29.47 -29.70 -2.87
N ASP A 528 -29.58 -28.38 -3.02
CA ASP A 528 -28.69 -27.60 -3.90
C ASP A 528 -27.47 -27.03 -3.16
N THR A 529 -27.48 -27.04 -1.83
CA THR A 529 -26.44 -26.41 -1.00
C THR A 529 -26.32 -27.14 0.32
N LEU A 530 -25.08 -27.36 0.74
CA LEU A 530 -24.79 -27.74 2.10
C LEU A 530 -24.68 -26.47 2.94
N TYR A 531 -25.70 -26.22 3.74
CA TYR A 531 -25.78 -25.08 4.64
C TYR A 531 -25.18 -25.44 6.00
N ILE A 532 -24.29 -24.59 6.49
CA ILE A 532 -23.52 -24.79 7.73
C ILE A 532 -23.70 -23.54 8.57
N LYS A 533 -24.49 -23.64 9.65
CA LYS A 533 -24.63 -22.55 10.62
C LYS A 533 -23.67 -22.75 11.76
N ILE A 534 -22.90 -21.72 12.07
CA ILE A 534 -21.90 -21.74 13.14
C ILE A 534 -22.44 -20.93 14.32
N THR A 535 -22.49 -21.57 15.47
CA THR A 535 -22.95 -20.96 16.72
C THR A 535 -21.78 -20.73 17.68
N ARG A 536 -22.05 -20.01 18.78
CA ARG A 536 -21.03 -19.67 19.78
C ARG A 536 -20.62 -20.86 20.65
#